data_AF-A0A7Y7SSX5-F1
#
_entry.id   AF-A0A7Y7SSX5-F1
#
_cell.length_a   1.000
_cell.length_b   1.000
_cell.length_c   1.000
_cell.angle_alpha   90.00
_cell.angle_beta   90.00
_cell.angle_gamma   90.00
#
_symmetry.space_group_name_H-M   'P 1'
#
loop_
_entity.id
_entity.type
_entity.pdbx_description
1 polymer ?
#
loop_
_entity_poly.entity_id
_entity_poly.type
_entity_poly.pdbx_seq_one_letter_code
_entity_poly.pdbx_strand_id
1 'polypeptide(L)'
;MVAIVETEPPTLRFERINGHNVPIREAEVIGIALMRVTPRFIPVDSGYEAIIEARLCEEERSFIKPLRFDAEEDTLPDFVLTDVDGKESVPMEVFGMNTDEYSARRAVKTEIYNKEFGADGWWSWDATVKNAEDNIPPFPAQNSSS
;
A
#
# COMPACT_ATOMS: atom_id res chain seq x y z
N MET A 1 1.64 -2.68 -13.37
CA MET A 1 1.68 -1.21 -13.12
C MET A 1 0.33 -0.66 -13.52
N VAL A 2 -0.22 0.27 -12.75
CA VAL A 2 -1.49 0.94 -13.02
C VAL A 2 -1.24 2.44 -13.07
N ALA A 3 -1.87 3.12 -14.02
CA ALA A 3 -1.93 4.58 -14.07
C ALA A 3 -3.34 5.01 -13.69
N ILE A 4 -3.43 5.95 -12.74
CA ILE A 4 -4.68 6.62 -12.38
C ILE A 4 -4.59 8.02 -12.96
N VAL A 5 -5.60 8.41 -13.73
CA VAL A 5 -5.68 9.72 -14.39
C VAL A 5 -6.91 10.44 -13.86
N GLU A 6 -6.69 11.58 -13.23
CA GLU A 6 -7.74 12.50 -12.84
C GLU A 6 -7.94 13.52 -13.96
N THR A 7 -9.19 13.73 -14.36
CA THR A 7 -9.55 14.67 -15.40
C THR A 7 -10.71 15.53 -14.95
N GLU A 8 -10.84 16.71 -15.55
CA GLU A 8 -12.12 17.43 -15.56
C GLU A 8 -13.21 16.54 -16.20
N PRO A 9 -14.51 16.80 -15.92
CA PRO A 9 -15.59 16.10 -16.60
C PRO A 9 -15.43 16.19 -18.13
N PRO A 10 -15.52 15.05 -18.85
CA PRO A 10 -15.30 15.05 -20.29
C PRO A 10 -16.32 15.92 -21.01
N THR A 11 -15.85 16.75 -21.92
CA THR A 11 -16.70 17.53 -22.82
C THR A 11 -16.97 16.75 -24.11
N LEU A 12 -18.11 17.03 -24.73
CA LEU A 12 -18.50 16.47 -26.02
C LEU A 12 -18.63 17.60 -27.03
N ARG A 13 -17.84 17.55 -28.11
CA ARG A 13 -17.97 18.44 -29.26
C ARG A 13 -18.15 17.63 -30.54
N PHE A 14 -18.61 18.28 -31.61
CA PHE A 14 -18.74 17.65 -32.92
C PHE A 14 -17.81 18.34 -33.90
N GLU A 15 -16.99 17.56 -34.59
CA GLU A 15 -16.11 18.04 -35.63
C GLU A 15 -16.53 17.50 -36.99
N ARG A 16 -16.35 18.30 -38.04
CA ARG A 16 -16.71 17.92 -39.40
C ARG A 16 -15.51 17.31 -40.10
N ILE A 17 -15.44 15.98 -40.16
CA ILE A 17 -14.33 15.23 -40.77
C ILE A 17 -14.88 14.54 -42.03
N ASN A 18 -14.28 14.82 -43.20
CA ASN A 18 -14.73 14.31 -44.50
C ASN A 18 -16.23 14.54 -44.79
N GLY A 19 -16.78 15.67 -44.33
CA GLY A 19 -18.19 16.02 -44.53
C GLY A 19 -19.16 15.41 -43.52
N HIS A 20 -18.71 14.49 -42.67
CA HIS A 20 -19.50 13.86 -41.60
C HIS A 20 -19.28 14.57 -40.26
N ASN A 21 -20.34 14.69 -39.45
CA ASN A 21 -20.23 15.14 -38.07
C ASN A 21 -19.76 13.98 -37.19
N VAL A 22 -18.60 14.11 -36.58
CA VAL A 22 -17.97 13.10 -35.72
C VAL A 22 -17.99 13.60 -34.28
N PRO A 23 -18.53 12.84 -33.31
CA PRO A 23 -18.45 13.19 -31.91
C PRO A 23 -17.02 13.01 -31.39
N ILE A 24 -16.47 14.06 -30.80
CA ILE A 24 -15.17 14.06 -30.13
C ILE A 24 -15.44 14.25 -28.63
N ARG A 25 -14.97 13.30 -27.83
CA ARG A 25 -14.94 13.42 -26.38
C ARG A 25 -13.52 13.75 -25.95
N GLU A 26 -13.36 14.83 -25.21
CA GLU A 26 -12.07 15.27 -24.70
C GLU A 26 -12.22 15.71 -23.24
N ALA A 27 -11.19 15.46 -22.44
CA ALA A 27 -11.10 15.90 -21.05
C ALA A 27 -9.71 16.47 -20.81
N GLU A 28 -9.63 17.54 -20.03
CA GLU A 28 -8.35 18.07 -19.59
C GLU A 28 -7.84 17.22 -18.42
N VAL A 29 -6.57 16.80 -18.50
CA VAL A 29 -5.93 16.01 -17.46
C VAL A 29 -5.51 16.94 -16.33
N ILE A 30 -6.02 16.68 -15.13
CA ILE A 30 -5.67 17.40 -13.90
C ILE A 30 -4.40 16.79 -13.31
N GLY A 31 -4.33 15.46 -13.25
CA GLY A 31 -3.25 14.74 -12.61
C GLY A 31 -3.09 13.30 -13.11
N ILE A 32 -1.87 12.78 -13.00
CA ILE A 32 -1.54 11.39 -13.30
C ILE A 32 -0.68 10.83 -12.18
N ALA A 33 -1.08 9.69 -11.64
CA ALA A 33 -0.27 8.89 -10.73
C ALA A 33 0.07 7.54 -11.36
N LEU A 34 1.33 7.11 -11.22
CA LEU A 34 1.81 5.82 -11.69
C LEU A 34 2.22 4.95 -10.51
N MET A 35 1.58 3.80 -10.37
CA MET A 35 1.77 2.92 -9.22
C MET A 35 2.20 1.52 -9.66
N ARG A 36 3.18 0.96 -8.96
CA ARG A 36 3.46 -0.47 -9.03
C ARG A 36 2.30 -1.20 -8.35
N VAL A 37 1.84 -2.28 -8.98
CA VAL A 37 0.79 -3.13 -8.42
C VAL A 37 1.22 -4.59 -8.44
N THR A 38 0.72 -5.36 -7.49
CA THR A 38 0.83 -6.82 -7.47
C THR A 38 -0.09 -7.44 -8.54
N PRO A 39 0.01 -8.76 -8.84
CA PRO A 39 -0.92 -9.43 -9.75
C PRO A 39 -2.40 -9.35 -9.34
N ARG A 40 -2.66 -9.08 -8.05
CA ARG A 40 -4.00 -8.87 -7.47
C ARG A 40 -4.44 -7.40 -7.51
N PHE A 41 -3.72 -6.57 -8.27
CA PHE A 41 -3.96 -5.13 -8.43
C PHE A 41 -3.85 -4.30 -7.14
N ILE A 42 -3.14 -4.80 -6.12
CA ILE A 42 -2.86 -4.04 -4.90
C ILE A 42 -1.69 -3.08 -5.14
N PRO A 43 -1.86 -1.76 -4.91
CA PRO A 43 -0.77 -0.80 -5.02
C PRO A 43 0.32 -1.06 -3.97
N VAL A 44 1.58 -0.99 -4.39
CA VAL A 44 2.75 -1.16 -3.52
C VAL A 44 3.79 -0.08 -3.80
N ASP A 45 4.40 0.46 -2.75
CA ASP A 45 5.44 1.50 -2.86
C ASP A 45 6.82 0.87 -3.08
N SER A 46 6.98 -0.43 -2.83
CA SER A 46 8.25 -1.15 -2.96
C SER A 46 8.11 -2.60 -3.44
N GLY A 47 9.23 -3.20 -3.86
CA GLY A 47 9.27 -4.64 -4.17
C GLY A 47 9.09 -5.52 -2.92
N TYR A 48 9.52 -5.04 -1.75
CA TYR A 48 9.41 -5.76 -0.49
C TYR A 48 7.97 -5.85 0.02
N GLU A 49 7.17 -4.79 -0.15
CA GLU A 49 5.72 -4.87 0.09
C GLU A 49 5.05 -5.93 -0.78
N ALA A 50 5.48 -6.10 -2.03
CA ALA A 50 4.93 -7.14 -2.91
C ALA A 50 5.26 -8.56 -2.41
N ILE A 51 6.39 -8.75 -1.73
CA ILE A 51 6.75 -10.04 -1.11
C ILE A 51 5.84 -10.32 0.08
N ILE A 52 5.63 -9.33 0.95
CA ILE A 52 4.74 -9.47 2.11
C ILE A 52 3.29 -9.68 1.67
N GLU A 53 2.81 -8.93 0.66
CA GLU A 53 1.47 -9.13 0.10
C GLU A 53 1.30 -10.54 -0.48
N ALA A 54 2.31 -11.07 -1.21
CA ALA A 54 2.25 -12.43 -1.71
C ALA A 54 2.16 -13.45 -0.57
N ARG A 55 2.98 -13.29 0.47
CA ARG A 55 2.99 -14.19 1.64
C ARG A 55 1.69 -14.11 2.46
N LEU A 56 1.12 -12.92 2.63
CA LEU A 56 -0.19 -12.73 3.26
C LEU A 56 -1.28 -13.49 2.50
N CYS A 57 -1.25 -13.45 1.17
CA CYS A 57 -2.19 -14.20 0.34
C CYS A 57 -1.94 -15.72 0.41
N GLU A 58 -0.68 -16.18 0.40
CA GLU A 58 -0.32 -17.59 0.50
C GLU A 58 -0.74 -18.20 1.85
N GLU A 59 -0.64 -17.42 2.93
CA GLU A 59 -1.09 -17.80 4.28
C GLU A 59 -2.59 -17.51 4.52
N GLU A 60 -3.36 -17.18 3.47
CA GLU A 60 -4.81 -16.90 3.51
C GLU A 60 -5.22 -15.88 4.60
N ARG A 61 -4.39 -14.84 4.78
CA ARG A 61 -4.60 -13.80 5.78
C ARG A 61 -5.62 -12.76 5.33
N SER A 62 -6.40 -12.27 6.28
CA SER A 62 -7.23 -11.07 6.11
C SER A 62 -6.45 -9.82 6.46
N PHE A 63 -6.36 -8.88 5.51
CA PHE A 63 -5.62 -7.64 5.70
C PHE A 63 -6.21 -6.47 4.90
N ILE A 64 -5.84 -5.26 5.29
CA ILE A 64 -6.12 -4.00 4.59
C ILE A 64 -4.77 -3.41 4.16
N LYS A 65 -4.68 -2.89 2.92
CA LYS A 65 -3.58 -2.02 2.46
C LYS A 65 -4.11 -0.58 2.44
N PRO A 66 -3.76 0.28 3.42
CA PRO A 66 -4.17 1.67 3.40
C PRO A 66 -3.64 2.38 2.15
N LEU A 67 -4.52 3.13 1.47
CA LEU A 67 -4.15 4.00 0.36
C LEU A 67 -3.83 5.39 0.89
N ARG A 68 -2.71 5.96 0.46
CA ARG A 68 -2.28 7.31 0.86
C ARG A 68 -3.24 8.42 0.40
N PHE A 69 -4.13 8.14 -0.54
CA PHE A 69 -5.04 9.13 -1.12
C PHE A 69 -6.22 9.50 -0.19
N ASP A 70 -6.57 8.65 0.77
CA ASP A 70 -7.76 8.82 1.62
C ASP A 70 -7.44 9.31 3.05
N ALA A 71 -6.17 9.53 3.42
CA ALA A 71 -5.78 9.84 4.79
C ALA A 71 -5.15 11.23 4.95
N GLU A 72 -5.67 12.00 5.90
CA GLU A 72 -5.03 13.21 6.45
C GLU A 72 -3.94 12.88 7.49
N GLU A 73 -3.70 11.60 7.78
CA GLU A 73 -2.75 11.14 8.80
C GLU A 73 -1.30 11.09 8.28
N ASP A 74 -0.38 11.61 9.09
CA ASP A 74 1.06 11.67 8.78
C ASP A 74 1.73 10.28 8.65
N THR A 75 1.13 9.22 9.19
CA THR A 75 1.70 7.86 9.16
C THR A 75 0.65 6.77 9.01
N LEU A 76 0.44 6.31 7.77
CA LEU A 76 -0.24 5.05 7.50
C LEU A 76 0.73 3.86 7.59
N PRO A 77 0.31 2.72 8.16
CA PRO A 77 1.05 1.47 8.06
C PRO A 77 1.02 0.94 6.63
N ASP A 78 2.00 0.10 6.28
CA ASP A 78 2.02 -0.53 4.97
C ASP A 78 0.86 -1.53 4.82
N PHE A 79 0.60 -2.35 5.84
CA PHE A 79 -0.56 -3.25 5.89
C PHE A 79 -1.18 -3.24 7.27
N VAL A 80 -2.41 -3.72 7.37
CA VAL A 80 -3.11 -3.94 8.65
C VAL A 80 -3.70 -5.34 8.62
N LEU A 81 -3.24 -6.24 9.48
CA LEU A 81 -3.90 -7.53 9.69
C LEU A 81 -5.19 -7.33 10.45
N THR A 82 -6.26 -8.01 10.03
CA THR A 82 -7.59 -7.90 10.64
C THR A 82 -8.10 -9.23 11.19
N ASP A 83 -7.25 -10.26 11.19
CA ASP A 83 -7.56 -11.62 11.62
C ASP A 83 -6.65 -12.12 12.75
N VAL A 84 -6.10 -11.25 13.59
CA VAL A 84 -5.16 -11.65 14.64
C VAL A 84 -5.89 -12.08 15.91
N ASP A 85 -5.45 -13.19 16.52
CA ASP A 85 -6.01 -13.69 17.78
C ASP A 85 -5.87 -12.68 18.92
N GLY A 86 -6.99 -12.39 19.59
CA GLY A 86 -7.06 -11.45 20.71
C GLY A 86 -6.84 -9.97 20.36
N LYS A 87 -6.80 -9.59 19.08
CA LYS A 87 -6.62 -8.18 18.63
C LYS A 87 -7.58 -7.84 17.50
N GLU A 88 -8.15 -6.63 17.53
CA GLU A 88 -9.02 -6.14 16.44
C GLU A 88 -8.24 -5.94 15.15
N SER A 89 -7.05 -5.36 15.24
CA SER A 89 -6.13 -5.25 14.12
C SER A 89 -4.68 -5.13 14.59
N VAL A 90 -3.75 -5.44 13.69
CA VAL A 90 -2.31 -5.29 13.92
C VAL A 90 -1.69 -4.54 12.74
N PRO A 91 -1.14 -3.33 12.94
CA PRO A 91 -0.43 -2.65 11.88
C PRO A 91 0.89 -3.36 11.55
N MET A 92 1.25 -3.34 10.29
CA MET A 92 2.46 -3.95 9.73
C MET A 92 3.26 -2.91 8.96
N GLU A 93 4.58 -2.88 9.19
CA GLU A 93 5.50 -1.97 8.50
C GLU A 93 6.65 -2.73 7.84
N VAL A 94 6.96 -2.39 6.58
CA VAL A 94 8.02 -2.99 5.77
C VAL A 94 9.13 -1.96 5.54
N PHE A 95 10.23 -2.11 6.28
CA PHE A 95 11.37 -1.21 6.18
C PHE A 95 12.28 -1.59 5.01
N GLY A 96 12.04 -0.98 3.84
CA GLY A 96 12.67 -1.34 2.56
C GLY A 96 13.85 -0.49 2.09
N MET A 97 14.20 0.60 2.79
CA MET A 97 15.29 1.50 2.38
C MET A 97 16.28 1.71 3.53
N ASN A 98 17.55 1.95 3.20
CA ASN A 98 18.62 2.12 4.20
C ASN A 98 19.38 3.44 4.03
N THR A 99 18.68 4.52 3.70
CA THR A 99 19.25 5.87 3.68
C THR A 99 19.16 6.50 5.07
N ASP A 100 20.04 7.46 5.40
CA ASP A 100 20.05 8.12 6.71
C ASP A 100 18.70 8.80 7.04
N GLU A 101 18.09 9.43 6.04
CA GLU A 101 16.74 10.01 6.14
C GLU A 101 15.68 8.95 6.47
N TYR A 102 15.81 7.75 5.90
CA TYR A 102 14.88 6.65 6.16
C TYR A 102 15.08 6.05 7.55
N SER A 103 16.32 5.97 8.04
CA SER A 103 16.63 5.52 9.40
C SER A 103 16.01 6.43 10.47
N ALA A 104 16.07 7.76 10.26
CA ALA A 104 15.39 8.71 11.15
C ALA A 104 13.87 8.53 11.14
N ARG A 105 13.28 8.38 9.95
CA ARG A 105 11.83 8.14 9.80
C ARG A 105 11.39 6.82 10.43
N ARG A 106 12.19 5.75 10.29
CA ARG A 106 11.95 4.46 10.94
C ARG A 106 11.96 4.56 12.45
N ALA A 107 12.91 5.29 13.04
CA ALA A 107 12.96 5.48 14.49
C ALA A 107 11.72 6.20 15.01
N VAL A 108 11.28 7.27 14.32
CA VAL A 108 10.06 8.01 14.66
C VAL A 108 8.82 7.12 14.55
N LYS A 109 8.64 6.38 13.44
CA LYS A 109 7.53 5.42 13.28
C LYS A 109 7.53 4.36 14.39
N THR A 110 8.71 3.82 14.71
CA THR A 110 8.87 2.81 15.78
C THR A 110 8.43 3.36 17.13
N GLU A 111 8.80 4.60 17.47
CA GLU A 111 8.37 5.25 18.72
C GLU A 111 6.85 5.47 18.76
N ILE A 112 6.27 5.94 17.65
CA ILE A 112 4.81 6.14 17.52
C ILE A 112 4.08 4.80 17.72
N TYR A 113 4.47 3.76 16.98
CA TYR A 113 3.82 2.44 17.09
C TYR A 113 4.00 1.82 18.48
N ASN A 114 5.19 1.92 19.07
CA ASN A 114 5.43 1.42 20.42
C ASN A 114 4.58 2.16 21.46
N LYS A 115 4.34 3.46 21.28
CA LYS A 115 3.48 4.26 22.16
C LYS A 115 2.01 3.90 22.01
N GLU A 116 1.55 3.66 20.79
CA GLU A 116 0.14 3.44 20.47
C GLU A 116 -0.31 1.99 20.67
N PHE A 117 0.49 1.02 20.23
CA PHE A 117 0.15 -0.39 20.23
C PHE A 117 0.96 -1.21 21.26
N GLY A 118 2.03 -0.65 21.82
CA GLY A 118 3.02 -1.38 22.61
C GLY A 118 4.11 -2.03 21.75
N ALA A 119 5.23 -2.43 22.36
CA ALA A 119 6.37 -3.00 21.64
C ALA A 119 6.04 -4.29 20.86
N ASP A 120 5.12 -5.10 21.38
CA ASP A 120 4.61 -6.33 20.74
C ASP A 120 3.22 -6.12 20.08
N GLY A 121 2.84 -4.85 19.93
CA GLY A 121 1.54 -4.41 19.43
C GLY A 121 1.38 -4.47 17.93
N TRP A 122 2.50 -4.39 17.20
CA TRP A 122 2.59 -4.21 15.76
C TRP A 122 3.66 -5.15 15.19
N TRP A 123 3.58 -5.43 13.90
CA TRP A 123 4.54 -6.26 13.19
C TRP A 123 5.46 -5.39 12.35
N SER A 124 6.74 -5.75 12.26
CA SER A 124 7.64 -5.10 11.33
C SER A 124 8.67 -6.04 10.75
N TRP A 125 9.14 -5.72 9.55
CA TRP A 125 10.24 -6.42 8.91
C TRP A 125 11.28 -5.43 8.39
N ASP A 126 12.53 -5.70 8.70
CA ASP A 126 13.68 -4.98 8.16
C ASP A 126 14.17 -5.66 6.89
N ALA A 127 13.73 -5.17 5.73
CA ALA A 127 14.12 -5.72 4.44
C ALA A 127 15.51 -5.25 3.99
N THR A 128 16.20 -4.43 4.78
CA THR A 128 17.54 -3.91 4.45
C THR A 128 18.68 -4.82 4.88
N VAL A 129 18.40 -5.79 5.75
CA VAL A 129 19.42 -6.71 6.26
C VAL A 129 19.82 -7.74 5.20
N LYS A 130 21.04 -8.28 5.32
CA LYS A 130 21.51 -9.33 4.43
C LYS A 130 20.62 -10.58 4.56
N ASN A 131 20.20 -11.15 3.43
CA ASN A 131 19.29 -12.30 3.36
C ASN A 131 17.94 -12.03 4.06
N ALA A 132 17.43 -10.80 3.96
CA ALA A 132 16.18 -10.43 4.64
C ALA A 132 14.98 -11.31 4.24
N GLU A 133 14.91 -11.76 2.98
CA GLU A 133 13.82 -12.61 2.48
C GLU A 133 13.76 -13.96 3.21
N ASP A 134 14.91 -14.53 3.58
CA ASP A 134 14.99 -15.75 4.38
C ASP A 134 14.61 -15.52 5.86
N ASN A 135 14.52 -14.27 6.28
CA ASN A 135 14.33 -13.84 7.68
C ASN A 135 13.10 -12.95 7.87
N ILE A 136 12.06 -13.14 7.06
CA ILE A 136 10.76 -12.48 7.26
C ILE A 136 10.12 -13.05 8.54
N PRO A 137 9.84 -12.23 9.58
CA PRO A 137 9.23 -12.70 10.82
C PRO A 137 7.86 -13.36 10.57
N PRO A 138 7.49 -14.41 11.33
CA PRO A 138 6.17 -15.00 11.20
C PRO A 138 5.09 -13.96 11.49
N PHE A 139 3.98 -14.03 10.78
CA PHE A 139 2.83 -13.19 11.08
C PHE A 139 2.21 -13.60 12.42
N PRO A 140 1.59 -12.66 13.17
CA PRO A 140 0.83 -12.97 14.37
C PRO A 140 -0.21 -14.07 14.11
N ALA A 141 -0.49 -14.89 15.12
CA ALA A 141 -1.41 -16.01 15.02
C ALA A 141 -2.79 -15.56 14.55
N GLN A 142 -3.36 -16.31 13.60
CA GLN A 142 -4.69 -16.04 13.08
C GLN A 142 -5.76 -16.43 14.11
N ASN A 143 -6.88 -15.71 14.13
CA ASN A 143 -8.09 -16.10 14.83
C ASN A 143 -8.46 -17.53 14.43
N SER A 144 -8.56 -18.43 15.41
CA SER A 144 -9.08 -19.77 15.15
C SER A 144 -10.52 -19.62 14.68
N SER A 145 -10.79 -19.95 13.42
CA SER A 145 -12.16 -20.00 12.91
C SER A 145 -12.94 -20.98 13.79
N SER A 146 -13.91 -20.47 14.55
CA SER A 146 -14.86 -21.28 15.32
C SER A 146 -16.03 -21.68 14.42
#